data_AF-A0A1Q5MCG9-F1
#
_entry.id   AF-A0A1Q5MCG9-F1
#
_cell.length_a   1.000
_cell.length_b   1.000
_cell.length_c   1.000
_cell.angle_alpha   90.00
_cell.angle_beta   90.00
_cell.angle_gamma   90.00
#
_symmetry.space_group_name_H-M   'P 1'
#
loop_
_entity.id
_entity.type
_entity.pdbx_description
1 polymer ?
#
loop_
_entity_poly.entity_id
_entity_poly.type
_entity_poly.pdbx_seq_one_letter_code
_entity_poly.pdbx_strand_id
1 'polypeptide(L)'
;MTRSEIDNELSSALQDARSASWSVRAAAGRRLAGSAEEAGVADVLHRLLLDGQDTAVTRETAEALLERGDICGLRMVLVALSSADDGTSDYLDGAINDVCCQSEEGLAQLEELSSVLVSDADDSISNEASRILRVWARR
;
A
#
# COMPACT_ATOMS: atom_id res chain seq x y z
N MET A 1 -14.30 -9.79 -18.87
CA MET A 1 -15.02 -8.55 -18.57
C MET A 1 -14.82 -7.56 -19.68
N THR A 2 -15.85 -6.79 -19.99
CA THR A 2 -15.80 -5.70 -20.96
C THR A 2 -15.17 -4.46 -20.32
N ARG A 3 -14.66 -3.53 -21.14
CA ARG A 3 -14.11 -2.26 -20.63
C ARG A 3 -15.13 -1.48 -19.78
N SER A 4 -16.39 -1.49 -20.19
CA SER A 4 -17.48 -0.84 -19.45
C SER A 4 -17.76 -1.48 -18.09
N GLU A 5 -17.57 -2.80 -17.94
CA GLU A 5 -17.72 -3.48 -16.63
C GLU A 5 -16.60 -3.06 -15.69
N ILE A 6 -15.36 -3.00 -16.18
CA ILE A 6 -14.19 -2.55 -15.41
C ILE A 6 -14.36 -1.10 -14.95
N ASP A 7 -14.78 -0.20 -15.86
CA ASP A 7 -14.98 1.21 -15.53
C ASP A 7 -16.11 1.40 -14.48
N ASN A 8 -17.15 0.55 -14.51
CA ASN A 8 -18.22 0.55 -13.51
C ASN A 8 -17.76 0.03 -12.14
N GLU A 9 -16.98 -1.05 -12.12
CA GLU A 9 -16.41 -1.60 -10.89
C GLU A 9 -15.47 -0.59 -10.22
N LEU A 10 -14.63 0.06 -11.01
CA LEU A 10 -13.72 1.09 -10.53
C LEU A 10 -14.47 2.29 -9.95
N SER A 11 -15.50 2.78 -10.66
CA SER A 11 -16.35 3.88 -10.20
C SER A 11 -17.06 3.54 -8.88
N SER A 12 -17.56 2.31 -8.76
CA SER A 12 -18.19 1.81 -7.54
C SER A 12 -17.21 1.76 -6.36
N ALA A 13 -16.00 1.24 -6.59
CA ALA A 13 -14.97 1.20 -5.56
C ALA A 13 -14.53 2.59 -5.09
N LEU A 14 -14.41 3.56 -6.00
CA LEU A 14 -14.12 4.96 -5.64
C LEU A 14 -15.20 5.57 -4.74
N GLN A 15 -16.47 5.25 -4.99
CA GLN A 15 -17.58 5.70 -4.14
C GLN A 15 -17.55 5.03 -2.76
N ASP A 16 -17.34 3.71 -2.72
CA ASP A 16 -17.28 2.92 -1.48
C ASP A 16 -16.13 3.35 -0.56
N ALA A 17 -15.02 3.85 -1.12
CA ALA A 17 -13.88 4.39 -0.37
C ALA A 17 -14.22 5.60 0.51
N ARG A 18 -15.43 6.17 0.40
CA ARG A 18 -15.94 7.27 1.22
C ARG A 18 -17.03 6.84 2.20
N SER A 19 -17.32 5.55 2.30
CA SER A 19 -18.35 5.02 3.17
C SER A 19 -18.07 5.31 4.66
N ALA A 20 -19.12 5.53 5.43
CA ALA A 20 -19.02 5.59 6.89
C ALA A 20 -18.66 4.22 7.50
N SER A 21 -18.90 3.12 6.78
CA SER A 21 -18.54 1.78 7.22
C SER A 21 -17.08 1.45 6.85
N TRP A 22 -16.27 1.14 7.86
CA TRP A 22 -14.86 0.79 7.68
C TRP A 22 -14.68 -0.42 6.76
N SER A 23 -15.51 -1.45 6.87
CA SER A 23 -15.37 -2.67 6.07
C SER A 23 -15.65 -2.44 4.59
N VAL A 24 -16.55 -1.49 4.28
CA VAL A 24 -16.80 -1.05 2.90
C VAL A 24 -15.59 -0.27 2.36
N ARG A 25 -14.98 0.60 3.17
CA ARG A 25 -13.74 1.32 2.78
C ARG A 25 -12.57 0.36 2.56
N ALA A 26 -12.38 -0.60 3.45
CA ALA A 26 -11.32 -1.61 3.32
C ALA A 26 -11.50 -2.47 2.06
N ALA A 27 -12.73 -2.91 1.78
CA ALA A 27 -13.04 -3.64 0.55
C ALA A 27 -12.82 -2.78 -0.71
N ALA A 28 -13.09 -1.47 -0.63
CA ALA A 28 -12.74 -0.55 -1.70
C ALA A 28 -11.22 -0.47 -1.91
N GLY A 29 -10.42 -0.34 -0.85
CA GLY A 29 -8.96 -0.34 -0.92
C GLY A 29 -8.40 -1.55 -1.67
N ARG A 30 -8.88 -2.75 -1.33
CA ARG A 30 -8.46 -3.99 -2.02
C ARG A 30 -8.79 -3.99 -3.51
N ARG A 31 -10.00 -3.56 -3.89
CA ARG A 31 -10.42 -3.51 -5.31
C ARG A 31 -9.65 -2.44 -6.09
N LEU A 32 -9.35 -1.31 -5.46
CA LEU A 32 -8.62 -0.20 -6.07
C LEU A 32 -7.13 -0.48 -6.23
N ALA A 33 -6.54 -1.36 -5.41
CA ALA A 33 -5.11 -1.65 -5.43
C ALA A 33 -4.60 -2.07 -6.82
N GLY A 34 -5.40 -2.81 -7.60
CA GLY A 34 -5.07 -3.22 -8.97
C GLY A 34 -5.03 -2.09 -10.01
N SER A 35 -5.39 -0.86 -9.63
CA SER A 35 -5.41 0.33 -10.51
C SER A 35 -4.66 1.51 -9.88
N ALA A 36 -3.69 1.22 -9.00
CA ALA A 36 -2.93 2.21 -8.24
C ALA A 36 -2.16 3.23 -9.10
N GLU A 37 -1.87 2.90 -10.35
CA GLU A 37 -1.19 3.77 -11.31
C GLU A 37 -2.09 4.90 -11.84
N GLU A 38 -3.42 4.76 -11.71
CA GLU A 38 -4.36 5.80 -12.11
C GLU A 38 -4.36 6.92 -11.08
N ALA A 39 -4.02 8.16 -11.48
CA ALA A 39 -3.81 9.28 -10.55
C ALA A 39 -4.98 9.49 -9.57
N GLY A 40 -6.23 9.42 -10.05
CA GLY A 40 -7.42 9.56 -9.19
C GLY A 40 -7.62 8.40 -8.20
N VAL A 41 -7.09 7.21 -8.53
CA VAL A 41 -7.10 6.03 -7.65
C VAL A 41 -5.97 6.11 -6.63
N ALA A 42 -4.78 6.56 -7.05
CA ALA A 42 -3.63 6.76 -6.18
C ALA A 42 -3.96 7.68 -4.99
N ASP A 43 -4.58 8.83 -5.26
CA ASP A 43 -4.99 9.78 -4.20
C ASP A 43 -5.97 9.14 -3.20
N VAL A 44 -6.90 8.31 -3.70
CA VAL A 44 -7.86 7.61 -2.85
C VAL A 44 -7.18 6.52 -2.02
N LEU A 45 -6.29 5.74 -2.62
CA LEU A 45 -5.51 4.71 -1.93
C LEU A 45 -4.62 5.31 -0.85
N HIS A 46 -3.95 6.43 -1.12
CA HIS A 46 -3.13 7.13 -0.13
C HIS A 46 -3.96 7.57 1.09
N ARG A 47 -5.16 8.12 0.86
CA ARG A 47 -6.08 8.45 1.95
C ARG A 47 -6.54 7.22 2.75
N LEU A 48 -6.75 6.08 2.10
CA LEU A 48 -7.15 4.83 2.78
C LEU A 48 -5.99 4.20 3.56
N LEU A 49 -4.75 4.32 3.08
CA LEU A 49 -3.55 3.93 3.82
C LEU A 49 -3.38 4.76 5.11
N LEU A 50 -3.85 6.00 5.10
CA LEU A 50 -3.83 6.92 6.24
C LEU A 50 -5.21 7.05 6.91
N ASP A 51 -6.03 5.99 6.90
CA ASP A 51 -7.36 6.03 7.49
C ASP A 51 -7.27 6.13 9.03
N GLY A 52 -7.28 7.37 9.52
CA GLY A 52 -7.20 7.66 10.95
C GLY A 52 -8.48 7.37 11.74
N GLN A 53 -9.49 6.75 11.13
CA GLN A 53 -10.70 6.29 11.84
C GLN A 53 -10.62 4.81 12.15
N ASP A 54 -10.13 4.00 11.22
CA ASP A 54 -10.12 2.54 11.35
C ASP A 54 -8.86 1.92 10.75
N THR A 55 -7.98 1.42 11.62
CA THR A 55 -6.67 0.85 11.24
C THR A 55 -6.77 -0.42 10.41
N ALA A 56 -7.92 -1.11 10.42
CA ALA A 56 -8.21 -2.21 9.51
C ALA A 56 -8.22 -1.76 8.04
N VAL A 57 -8.67 -0.53 7.75
CA VAL A 57 -8.66 0.04 6.39
C VAL A 57 -7.23 0.25 5.92
N THR A 58 -6.39 0.86 6.76
CA THR A 58 -4.94 1.01 6.53
C THR A 58 -4.30 -0.33 6.20
N ARG A 59 -4.50 -1.33 7.07
CA ARG A 59 -3.88 -2.64 6.95
C ARG A 59 -4.32 -3.37 5.68
N GLU A 60 -5.63 -3.54 5.47
CA GLU A 60 -6.14 -4.30 4.32
C GLU A 60 -5.82 -3.62 2.97
N THR A 61 -5.71 -2.29 2.95
CA THR A 61 -5.27 -1.55 1.74
C THR A 61 -3.79 -1.75 1.48
N ALA A 62 -2.95 -1.68 2.53
CA ALA A 62 -1.51 -1.90 2.41
C ALA A 62 -1.21 -3.34 1.98
N GLU A 63 -1.84 -4.33 2.60
CA GLU A 63 -1.68 -5.74 2.25
C GLU A 63 -1.99 -5.98 0.77
N ALA A 64 -3.12 -5.47 0.26
CA ALA A 64 -3.48 -5.63 -1.15
C ALA A 64 -2.52 -4.93 -2.13
N LEU A 65 -1.88 -3.82 -1.73
CA LEU A 65 -0.85 -3.17 -2.54
C LEU A 65 0.45 -3.97 -2.54
N LEU A 66 0.83 -4.55 -1.39
CA LEU A 66 2.05 -5.36 -1.24
C LEU A 66 1.92 -6.71 -1.95
N GLU A 67 0.75 -7.33 -1.91
CA GLU A 67 0.44 -8.59 -2.59
C GLU A 67 0.62 -8.51 -4.12
N ARG A 68 0.64 -7.30 -4.70
CA ARG A 68 0.97 -7.10 -6.12
C ARG A 68 2.43 -7.48 -6.44
N GLY A 69 3.33 -7.37 -5.47
CA GLY A 69 4.75 -7.70 -5.64
C GLY A 69 5.48 -6.81 -6.65
N ASP A 70 5.08 -5.54 -6.77
CA ASP A 70 5.67 -4.59 -7.71
C ASP A 70 6.08 -3.26 -7.05
N ILE A 71 6.83 -2.46 -7.82
CA ILE A 71 7.35 -1.16 -7.38
C ILE A 71 6.23 -0.18 -7.06
N CYS A 72 5.12 -0.18 -7.82
CA CYS A 72 4.04 0.78 -7.61
C CYS A 72 3.36 0.55 -6.25
N GLY A 73 3.02 -0.71 -5.95
CA GLY A 73 2.41 -1.11 -4.69
C GLY A 73 3.28 -0.79 -3.49
N LEU A 74 4.55 -1.20 -3.52
CA LEU A 74 5.49 -0.89 -2.43
C LEU A 74 5.68 0.61 -2.26
N ARG A 75 5.89 1.36 -3.36
CA ARG A 75 6.11 2.81 -3.31
C ARG A 75 4.93 3.54 -2.67
N MET A 76 3.69 3.15 -2.96
CA MET A 76 2.49 3.72 -2.35
C MET A 76 2.47 3.54 -0.82
N VAL A 77 2.89 2.36 -0.34
CA VAL A 77 3.00 2.08 1.10
C VAL A 77 4.12 2.92 1.74
N LEU A 78 5.26 3.08 1.07
CA LEU A 78 6.36 3.92 1.57
C LEU A 78 5.99 5.41 1.62
N VAL A 79 5.21 5.90 0.64
CA VAL A 79 4.66 7.26 0.68
C VAL A 79 3.78 7.44 1.92
N ALA A 80 2.88 6.48 2.20
CA ALA A 80 2.07 6.54 3.41
C ALA A 80 2.93 6.51 4.69
N LEU A 81 3.89 5.58 4.80
CA LEU A 81 4.82 5.49 5.93
C LEU A 81 5.53 6.83 6.21
N SER A 82 6.00 7.51 5.16
CA SER A 82 6.72 8.79 5.31
C SER A 82 5.91 9.93 5.92
N SER A 83 4.58 9.80 5.95
CA SER A 83 3.62 10.81 6.43
C SER A 83 2.75 10.33 7.58
N ALA A 84 2.86 9.05 7.95
CA ALA A 84 2.08 8.41 8.98
C ALA A 84 2.47 8.93 10.38
N ASP A 85 1.49 8.98 11.28
CA ASP A 85 1.80 9.03 12.71
C ASP A 85 2.29 7.66 13.21
N ASP A 86 2.86 7.62 14.42
CA ASP A 86 3.44 6.40 15.00
C ASP A 86 2.44 5.22 14.98
N GLY A 87 1.17 5.50 15.29
CA GLY A 87 0.13 4.47 15.32
C GLY A 87 -0.15 3.89 13.93
N THR A 88 -0.32 4.73 12.92
CA THR A 88 -0.54 4.32 11.53
C THR A 88 0.70 3.61 10.98
N SER A 89 1.90 4.10 11.32
CA SER A 89 3.17 3.49 10.91
C SER A 89 3.30 2.05 11.41
N ASP A 90 2.91 1.76 12.66
CA ASP A 90 2.95 0.40 13.22
C ASP A 90 2.09 -0.58 12.41
N TYR A 91 0.91 -0.15 11.94
CA TYR A 91 0.04 -1.00 11.10
C TYR A 91 0.59 -1.20 9.70
N LEU A 92 1.23 -0.18 9.11
CA LEU A 92 1.88 -0.29 7.81
C LEU A 92 3.11 -1.22 7.87
N ASP A 93 3.95 -1.10 8.90
CA ASP A 93 5.08 -2.01 9.13
C ASP A 93 4.61 -3.44 9.41
N GLY A 94 3.50 -3.59 10.15
CA GLY A 94 2.82 -4.87 10.36
C GLY A 94 2.38 -5.51 9.05
N ALA A 95 1.76 -4.75 8.14
CA ALA A 95 1.36 -5.25 6.82
C ALA A 95 2.56 -5.71 5.98
N ILE A 96 3.67 -4.97 5.99
CA ILE A 96 4.90 -5.38 5.31
C ILE A 96 5.44 -6.69 5.88
N ASN A 97 5.49 -6.81 7.22
CA ASN A 97 5.93 -8.05 7.85
C ASN A 97 5.02 -9.23 7.46
N ASP A 98 3.70 -9.03 7.47
CA ASP A 98 2.72 -10.09 7.31
C ASP A 98 2.59 -10.56 5.85
N VAL A 99 2.87 -9.69 4.87
CA VAL A 99 2.87 -10.07 3.44
C VAL A 99 4.25 -10.50 2.97
N CYS A 100 5.28 -9.70 3.24
CA CYS A 100 6.59 -9.87 2.61
C CYS A 100 7.55 -10.74 3.43
N CYS A 101 7.49 -10.68 4.76
CA CYS A 101 8.53 -11.27 5.62
C CYS A 101 8.19 -12.68 6.14
N GLN A 102 7.17 -13.34 5.58
CA GLN A 102 6.74 -14.69 5.99
C GLN A 102 7.50 -15.81 5.27
N SER A 103 8.28 -15.50 4.23
CA SER A 103 9.08 -16.46 3.47
C SER A 103 10.37 -15.82 2.97
N GLU A 104 11.37 -16.64 2.64
CA GLU A 104 12.62 -16.16 2.03
C GLU A 104 12.38 -15.51 0.66
N GLU A 105 11.43 -16.03 -0.12
CA GLU A 105 11.06 -15.48 -1.43
C GLU A 105 10.43 -14.09 -1.30
N GLY A 106 9.49 -13.91 -0.36
CA GLY A 106 8.88 -12.62 -0.11
C GLY A 106 9.89 -11.59 0.43
N LEU A 107 10.81 -12.04 1.28
CA LEU A 107 11.87 -11.17 1.81
C LEU A 107 12.84 -10.74 0.69
N ALA A 108 13.25 -11.66 -0.17
CA ALA A 108 14.09 -11.36 -1.32
C ALA A 108 13.41 -10.39 -2.30
N GLN A 109 12.10 -10.57 -2.55
CA GLN A 109 11.32 -9.65 -3.37
C GLN A 109 11.24 -8.25 -2.73
N LEU A 110 10.98 -8.16 -1.43
CA LEU A 110 10.99 -6.88 -0.71
C LEU A 110 12.36 -6.19 -0.80
N GLU A 111 13.45 -6.94 -0.65
CA GLU A 111 14.81 -6.42 -0.80
C GLU A 111 15.08 -5.88 -2.21
N GLU A 112 14.68 -6.62 -3.25
CA GLU A 112 14.84 -6.20 -4.64
C GLU A 112 14.08 -4.90 -4.92
N LEU A 113 12.79 -4.85 -4.58
CA LEU A 113 11.94 -3.68 -4.82
C LEU A 113 12.43 -2.47 -4.02
N SER A 114 12.84 -2.66 -2.76
CA SER A 114 13.37 -1.59 -1.92
C SER A 114 14.70 -1.07 -2.45
N SER A 115 15.57 -1.94 -2.97
CA SER A 115 16.85 -1.55 -3.57
C SER A 115 16.68 -0.62 -4.77
N VAL A 116 15.62 -0.81 -5.56
CA VAL A 116 15.25 0.13 -6.63
C VAL A 116 14.78 1.46 -6.04
N LEU A 117 13.92 1.43 -5.02
CA LEU A 117 13.34 2.64 -4.41
C LEU A 117 14.31 3.48 -3.57
N VAL A 118 15.47 2.94 -3.18
CA VAL A 118 16.56 3.75 -2.60
C VAL A 118 17.03 4.88 -3.53
N SER A 119 16.80 4.75 -4.84
CA SER A 119 17.10 5.80 -5.82
C SER A 119 15.85 6.58 -6.29
N ASP A 120 14.73 6.50 -5.57
CA ASP A 120 13.53 7.27 -5.90
C ASP A 120 13.82 8.77 -5.86
N ALA A 121 13.16 9.53 -6.73
CA ALA A 121 13.33 10.98 -6.82
C ALA A 121 12.76 11.72 -5.59
N ASP A 122 11.86 11.08 -4.85
CA ASP A 122 11.37 11.58 -3.57
C ASP A 122 12.27 11.07 -2.44
N ASP A 123 12.98 11.99 -1.78
CA ASP A 123 13.87 11.68 -0.66
C ASP A 123 13.15 10.99 0.50
N SER A 124 11.86 11.23 0.69
CA SER A 124 11.08 10.59 1.76
C SER A 124 10.94 9.09 1.48
N ILE A 125 10.67 8.75 0.22
CA ILE A 125 10.54 7.35 -0.24
C ILE A 125 11.90 6.65 -0.21
N SER A 126 12.96 7.31 -0.67
CA SER A 126 14.30 6.72 -0.66
C SER A 126 14.82 6.46 0.77
N ASN A 127 14.48 7.34 1.71
CA ASN A 127 14.78 7.16 3.13
C ASN A 127 14.00 5.98 3.74
N GLU A 128 12.71 5.84 3.44
CA GLU A 128 11.89 4.71 3.89
C GLU A 128 12.36 3.38 3.29
N ALA A 129 12.65 3.33 1.99
CA ALA A 129 13.21 2.16 1.33
C ALA A 129 14.54 1.74 1.98
N SER A 130 15.39 2.72 2.31
CA SER A 130 16.63 2.48 3.04
C SER A 130 16.39 1.97 4.47
N ARG A 131 15.31 2.42 5.14
CA ARG A 131 14.91 1.91 6.47
C ARG A 131 14.48 0.45 6.38
N ILE A 132 13.62 0.12 5.42
CA ILE A 132 13.15 -1.24 5.14
C ILE A 132 14.33 -2.21 4.96
N LEU A 133 15.31 -1.85 4.12
CA LEU A 133 16.53 -2.66 3.94
C LEU A 133 17.31 -2.85 5.24
N ARG A 134 17.44 -1.82 6.08
CA ARG A 134 18.16 -1.94 7.36
C ARG A 134 17.43 -2.83 8.37
N VAL A 135 16.10 -2.80 8.37
CA VAL A 135 15.26 -3.54 9.33
C VAL A 135 15.15 -5.00 8.93
N TRP A 136 14.95 -5.31 7.65
CA TRP A 136 14.63 -6.67 7.20
C TRP A 136 15.74 -7.38 6.40
N ALA A 137 16.66 -6.70 5.70
CA ALA A 137 17.74 -7.35 4.94
C ALA A 137 18.87 -7.97 5.80
N ARG A 138 18.65 -8.09 7.12
CA ARG A 138 19.58 -8.72 8.07
C ARG A 138 18.94 -9.84 8.90
N ARG A 139 17.70 -10.21 8.59
CA ARG A 139 17.05 -11.40 9.16
C ARG A 139 17.46 -12.65 8.39
#